data_AF-A0A7C5BGN0-F1
#
_entry.id   AF-A0A7C5BGN0-F1
#
_cell.length_a   1.000
_cell.length_b   1.000
_cell.length_c   1.000
_cell.angle_alpha   90.00
_cell.angle_beta   90.00
_cell.angle_gamma   90.00
#
_symmetry.space_group_name_H-M   'P 1'
#
loop_
_entity.id
_entity.type
_entity.pdbx_description
1 polymer ?
#
loop_
_entity_poly.entity_id
_entity_poly.type
_entity_poly.pdbx_seq_one_letter_code
_entity_poly.pdbx_strand_id
1 'polypeptide(L)'
;MQYKFWAKKYLGQHFLIDKNILNKIIRAADLSKNDTVLEIGAGTGTLTKKLCEKAKKVIAVEIDKGMVEILKKSLEKEIKSKKLEIIEGDILKLNPK
;
A
#
# COMPACT_ATOMS: atom_id res chain seq x y z
N MET A 1 3.64 -5.68 -16.01
CA MET A 1 2.24 -5.43 -16.42
C MET A 1 2.00 -3.93 -16.37
N GLN A 2 1.68 -3.34 -17.53
CA GLN A 2 1.43 -1.92 -17.66
C GLN A 2 -0.08 -1.69 -17.54
N TYR A 3 -0.56 -1.43 -16.33
CA TYR A 3 -1.93 -0.95 -16.15
C TYR A 3 -1.97 0.50 -16.65
N LYS A 4 -2.82 0.81 -17.64
CA LYS A 4 -3.11 2.20 -18.01
C LYS A 4 -4.09 2.75 -16.98
N PHE A 5 -3.56 3.28 -15.90
CA PHE A 5 -4.30 4.12 -14.96
C PHE A 5 -3.79 5.56 -15.08
N TRP A 6 -4.69 6.51 -14.90
CA TRP A 6 -4.37 7.93 -14.86
C TRP A 6 -4.49 8.41 -13.42
N ALA A 7 -3.52 9.21 -12.99
CA ALA A 7 -3.60 9.86 -11.69
C ALA A 7 -4.86 10.75 -11.64
N LYS A 8 -5.71 10.52 -10.65
CA LYS A 8 -6.88 11.36 -10.40
C LYS A 8 -6.45 12.56 -9.57
N LYS A 9 -6.39 13.73 -10.21
CA LYS A 9 -5.96 14.98 -9.57
C LYS A 9 -6.77 15.32 -8.31
N TYR A 10 -8.08 15.08 -8.33
CA TYR A 10 -8.96 15.36 -7.19
C TYR A 10 -8.75 14.43 -5.99
N LEU A 11 -8.06 13.30 -6.18
CA LEU A 11 -7.63 12.40 -5.11
C LEU A 11 -6.18 12.65 -4.66
N GLY A 12 -5.49 13.66 -5.22
CA GLY A 12 -4.10 13.96 -4.88
C GLY A 12 -3.10 12.85 -5.21
N GLN A 13 -3.40 12.00 -6.20
CA GLN A 13 -2.55 10.85 -6.53
C GLN A 13 -1.20 11.28 -7.14
N HIS A 14 -0.12 11.01 -6.41
CA HIS A 14 1.27 11.11 -6.88
C HIS A 14 1.97 9.76 -6.65
N PHE A 15 2.39 9.11 -7.73
CA PHE A 15 2.95 7.77 -7.64
C PHE A 15 4.46 7.77 -7.44
N LEU A 16 4.92 7.06 -6.41
CA LEU A 16 6.34 6.86 -6.15
C LEU A 16 6.94 5.88 -7.17
N ILE A 17 7.76 6.39 -8.07
CA ILE A 17 8.45 5.60 -9.11
C ILE A 17 9.96 5.43 -8.85
N ASP A 18 10.54 6.29 -8.00
CA ASP A 18 11.97 6.27 -7.70
C ASP A 18 12.29 5.22 -6.62
N LYS A 19 13.07 4.21 -7.01
CA LYS A 19 13.51 3.11 -6.13
C LYS A 19 14.45 3.58 -5.02
N ASN A 20 15.25 4.63 -5.25
CA ASN A 20 16.15 5.17 -4.24
C ASN A 20 15.37 5.84 -3.12
N ILE A 21 14.36 6.65 -3.46
CA ILE A 21 13.46 7.26 -2.48
C ILE A 21 12.68 6.18 -1.73
N LEU A 22 12.17 5.17 -2.44
CA LEU A 22 11.50 4.02 -1.82
C LEU A 22 12.40 3.33 -0.77
N ASN A 23 13.65 3.04 -1.11
CA ASN A 23 14.59 2.42 -0.17
C ASN A 23 14.92 3.33 1.01
N LYS A 24 15.00 4.65 0.81
CA LYS A 24 15.18 5.61 1.91
C LYS A 24 14.00 5.60 2.87
N ILE A 25 12.76 5.58 2.36
CA ILE A 25 11.54 5.48 3.18
C ILE A 25 11.58 4.20 4.02
N ILE A 26 11.86 3.05 3.39
CA ILE A 26 11.88 1.76 4.09
C ILE A 26 12.97 1.69 5.17
N ARG A 27 14.14 2.30 4.93
CA ARG A 27 15.21 2.38 5.94
C ARG A 27 14.83 3.31 7.08
N ALA A 28 14.24 4.47 6.78
CA ALA A 28 13.83 5.44 7.78
C ALA A 28 12.68 4.94 8.67
N ALA A 29 11.84 4.04 8.15
CA ALA A 29 10.75 3.43 8.90
C ALA A 29 11.20 2.41 9.98
N ASP A 30 12.48 1.98 9.95
CA ASP A 30 13.12 1.08 10.93
C ASP A 30 12.26 -0.12 11.37
N LEU A 31 11.69 -0.81 10.38
CA LEU A 31 10.71 -1.87 10.60
C LEU A 31 11.36 -3.23 10.92
N SER A 32 10.71 -3.95 11.82
CA SER A 32 11.03 -5.32 12.23
C SER A 32 9.93 -6.32 11.86
N LYS A 33 10.21 -7.62 12.06
CA LYS A 33 9.24 -8.71 11.86
C LYS A 33 8.14 -8.81 12.90
N ASN A 34 8.13 -7.92 13.89
CA ASN A 34 7.10 -7.83 14.91
C ASN A 34 6.06 -6.75 14.62
N ASP A 35 6.37 -5.83 13.70
CA ASP A 35 5.55 -4.64 13.49
C ASP A 35 4.33 -4.90 12.60
N THR A 36 3.24 -4.21 12.92
CA THR A 36 2.07 -4.06 12.06
C THR A 36 2.02 -2.63 11.54
N VAL A 37 1.99 -2.48 10.22
CA VAL A 37 2.06 -1.16 9.55
C VAL A 37 0.69 -0.81 8.99
N LEU A 38 0.23 0.41 9.26
CA LEU A 38 -0.89 1.03 8.55
C LEU A 38 -0.34 1.89 7.41
N GLU A 39 -0.75 1.60 6.18
CA GLU A 39 -0.45 2.41 5.00
C GLU A 39 -1.72 3.11 4.52
N ILE A 40 -1.67 4.43 4.42
CA ILE A 40 -2.77 5.27 3.94
C ILE A 40 -2.47 5.66 2.48
N GLY A 41 -3.39 5.37 1.56
CA GLY A 41 -3.23 5.67 0.15
C GLY A 41 -2.20 4.76 -0.53
N ALA A 42 -2.43 3.45 -0.49
CA ALA A 42 -1.51 2.45 -1.01
C ALA A 42 -1.26 2.56 -2.54
N GLY A 43 -2.17 3.19 -3.28
CA GLY A 43 -2.01 3.48 -4.71
C GLY A 43 -1.69 2.23 -5.53
N THR A 44 -0.53 2.21 -6.18
CA THR A 44 -0.11 1.08 -7.03
C THR A 44 0.50 -0.10 -6.26
N GLY A 45 0.72 0.05 -4.94
CA GLY A 45 1.28 -1.00 -4.09
C GLY A 45 2.80 -1.09 -4.08
N THR A 46 3.49 -0.11 -4.69
CA THR A 46 4.96 -0.11 -4.77
C THR A 46 5.60 -0.06 -3.38
N LEU A 47 5.09 0.80 -2.50
CA LEU A 47 5.53 0.87 -1.11
C LEU A 47 4.98 -0.29 -0.28
N THR A 48 3.69 -0.59 -0.40
CA THR A 48 3.02 -1.74 0.23
C THR A 48 3.81 -3.04 0.14
N LYS A 49 4.32 -3.35 -1.06
CA LYS A 49 5.13 -4.57 -1.27
C LYS A 49 6.38 -4.58 -0.41
N LYS A 50 7.11 -3.46 -0.36
CA LYS A 50 8.32 -3.33 0.45
C LYS A 50 8.04 -3.35 1.95
N LEU A 51 6.92 -2.79 2.37
CA LEU A 51 6.45 -2.91 3.75
C LEU A 51 6.18 -4.37 4.11
N CYS A 52 5.50 -5.13 3.26
CA CYS A 52 5.23 -6.56 3.46
C CYS A 52 6.51 -7.43 3.53
N GLU A 53 7.58 -7.01 2.84
CA GLU A 53 8.90 -7.65 2.91
C GLU A 53 9.58 -7.44 4.27
N LYS A 54 9.24 -6.38 5.02
CA LYS A 54 9.93 -5.98 6.26
C LYS A 54 9.10 -6.21 7.52
N ALA A 55 7.83 -5.80 7.52
CA ALA A 55 6.91 -5.94 8.64
C ALA A 55 6.36 -7.37 8.83
N LYS A 56 5.67 -7.59 9.95
CA LYS A 56 4.83 -8.78 10.19
C LYS A 56 3.59 -8.76 9.32
N LYS A 57 2.90 -7.62 9.33
CA LYS A 57 1.61 -7.39 8.67
C LYS A 57 1.52 -5.94 8.20
N VAL A 58 0.87 -5.73 7.06
CA VAL A 58 0.52 -4.42 6.53
C VAL A 58 -1.00 -4.36 6.38
N ILE A 59 -1.59 -3.26 6.81
CA ILE A 59 -2.99 -2.90 6.59
C ILE A 59 -2.97 -1.69 5.67
N ALA A 60 -3.39 -1.87 4.43
CA ALA A 60 -3.41 -0.84 3.42
C ALA A 60 -4.83 -0.30 3.25
N VAL A 61 -5.00 1.02 3.35
CA VAL A 61 -6.27 1.71 3.12
C VAL A 61 -6.19 2.48 1.81
N GLU A 62 -7.15 2.27 0.92
CA GLU A 62 -7.22 2.96 -0.37
C GLU A 62 -8.66 3.35 -0.71
N ILE A 63 -8.83 4.62 -1.09
CA ILE A 63 -10.14 5.20 -1.41
C ILE A 63 -10.53 4.96 -2.88
N ASP A 64 -9.54 4.83 -3.77
CA ASP A 64 -9.77 4.57 -5.18
C ASP A 64 -10.00 3.08 -5.46
N LYS A 65 -11.25 2.71 -5.68
CA LYS A 65 -11.67 1.35 -6.06
C LYS A 65 -10.86 0.75 -7.23
N GLY A 66 -10.49 1.57 -8.22
CA GLY A 66 -9.68 1.09 -9.35
C GLY A 66 -8.26 0.69 -8.93
N MET A 67 -7.69 1.42 -7.97
CA MET A 67 -6.38 1.09 -7.39
C MET A 67 -6.48 -0.12 -6.47
N VAL A 68 -7.56 -0.27 -5.71
CA VAL A 68 -7.82 -1.47 -4.90
C VAL A 68 -7.80 -2.74 -5.76
N GLU A 69 -8.41 -2.72 -6.94
CA GLU A 69 -8.36 -3.87 -7.85
C GLU A 69 -6.95 -4.18 -8.35
N ILE A 70 -6.16 -3.14 -8.65
CA ILE A 70 -4.76 -3.27 -9.06
C ILE A 70 -3.92 -3.84 -7.91
N LEU A 71 -4.10 -3.33 -6.68
CA LEU A 71 -3.43 -3.80 -5.47
C LEU A 71 -3.72 -5.28 -5.20
N LYS A 72 -5.01 -5.68 -5.21
CA LYS A 72 -5.43 -7.06 -5.00
C LYS A 72 -4.81 -8.03 -6.01
N LYS A 73 -4.74 -7.62 -7.29
CA LYS A 73 -4.11 -8.42 -8.35
C LYS A 73 -2.58 -8.47 -8.20
N SER A 74 -1.96 -7.34 -7.88
CA SER A 74 -0.49 -7.21 -7.86
C SER A 74 0.16 -7.84 -6.62
N LEU A 75 -0.58 -7.93 -5.51
CA LEU A 75 -0.10 -8.39 -4.21
C LEU A 75 -0.90 -9.61 -3.69
N GLU A 76 -1.40 -10.43 -4.62
CA GLU A 76 -2.20 -11.61 -4.29
C GLU A 76 -1.46 -12.58 -3.34
N LYS A 77 -0.14 -12.71 -3.49
CA LYS A 77 0.69 -13.58 -2.65
C LYS A 77 0.76 -13.08 -1.21
N GLU A 78 0.93 -11.78 -1.01
CA GLU A 78 0.99 -11.12 0.29
C GLU A 78 -0.36 -11.23 1.02
N ILE A 79 -1.47 -11.11 0.27
CA ILE A 79 -2.83 -11.32 0.80
C ILE A 79 -3.04 -12.77 1.21
N LYS A 80 -2.72 -13.75 0.33
CA LYS A 80 -2.86 -15.18 0.63
C LYS A 80 -2.04 -15.62 1.84
N SER A 81 -0.85 -15.04 2.01
CA SER A 81 0.01 -15.29 3.18
C SER A 81 -0.39 -14.52 4.43
N LYS A 82 -1.51 -13.78 4.41
CA LYS A 82 -2.02 -12.95 5.51
C LYS A 82 -1.07 -11.83 5.96
N LYS A 83 -0.07 -11.49 5.13
CA LYS A 83 0.85 -10.37 5.37
C LYS A 83 0.25 -9.04 4.98
N LEU A 84 -0.73 -9.03 4.07
CA LEU A 84 -1.42 -7.84 3.62
C LEU A 84 -2.92 -7.96 3.81
N GLU A 85 -3.50 -6.94 4.42
CA GLU A 85 -4.94 -6.69 4.46
C GLU A 85 -5.23 -5.38 3.71
N ILE A 86 -6.23 -5.37 2.84
CA ILE A 86 -6.62 -4.19 2.07
C ILE A 86 -8.02 -3.77 2.49
N ILE A 87 -8.15 -2.54 2.95
CA ILE A 87 -9.41 -1.90 3.28
C ILE A 87 -9.71 -0.87 2.19
N GLU A 88 -10.78 -1.11 1.43
CA GLU A 88 -11.32 -0.13 0.50
C GLU A 88 -12.15 0.89 1.28
N GLY A 89 -11.70 2.15 1.32
CA GLY A 89 -12.39 3.17 2.07
C GLY A 89 -11.62 4.47 2.25
N ASP A 90 -12.34 5.47 2.73
CA ASP A 90 -11.79 6.75 3.17
C ASP A 90 -11.27 6.59 4.60
N ILE A 91 -9.94 6.72 4.78
CA ILE A 91 -9.29 6.60 6.09
C ILE A 91 -9.91 7.53 7.14
N LEU A 92 -10.39 8.71 6.73
CA LEU A 92 -10.97 9.70 7.65
C LEU A 92 -12.36 9.31 8.15
N LYS A 93 -12.99 8.29 7.53
CA LYS A 93 -14.31 7.78 7.88
C LYS A 93 -14.26 6.37 8.48
N LEU A 94 -13.07 5.77 8.54
CA LEU A 94 -12.91 4.47 9.17
C LEU A 94 -12.95 4.63 10.69
N ASN A 95 -13.77 3.81 11.35
CA ASN A 95 -13.73 3.70 12.80
C ASN A 95 -12.65 2.69 13.19
N PRO A 96 -11.58 3.11 13.91
CA PRO A 96 -10.73 2.17 14.61
C PRO A 96 -11.59 1.46 15.67
N LYS A 97 -11.55 0.12 15.65
CA LYS A 97 -12.13 -0.70 16.71
C LYS A 97 -11.14 -0.89 17.85
#